data_AF-A0A699STV9-F1
#
_entry.id   AF-A0A699STV9-F1
#
_cell.length_a   1.000
_cell.length_b   1.000
_cell.length_c   1.000
_cell.angle_alpha   90.00
_cell.angle_beta   90.00
_cell.angle_gamma   90.00
#
_symmetry.space_group_name_H-M   'P 1'
#
loop_
_entity.id
_entity.type
_entity.pdbx_description
1 polymer ?
#
loop_
_entity_poly.entity_id
_entity_poly.type
_entity_poly.pdbx_seq_one_letter_code
_entity_poly.pdbx_strand_id
1 'polypeptide(L)' 'MTVYQMDVKTAFLNGELKEKVYVSQLEGFVDPDHPTHVYRLKKALYGLKQALRA' A
#
# COMPACT_ATOMS: atom_id res chain seq x y z
N MET A 1 -7.01 -16.97 29.42
CA MET A 1 -5.83 -16.46 28.71
C MET A 1 -6.33 -15.41 27.73
N THR A 2 -6.13 -14.13 28.03
CA THR A 2 -6.71 -13.02 27.26
C THR A 2 -5.71 -12.62 26.18
N VAL A 3 -6.04 -12.88 24.92
CA VAL A 3 -5.22 -12.46 23.78
C VAL A 3 -5.60 -11.02 23.44
N TYR A 4 -4.66 -10.10 23.62
CA TYR A 4 -4.80 -8.72 23.17
C TYR A 4 -4.23 -8.62 21.76
N GLN A 5 -5.10 -8.47 20.76
CA GLN A 5 -4.69 -8.13 19.40
C GLN A 5 -4.51 -6.62 19.34
N MET A 6 -3.26 -6.16 19.22
CA MET A 6 -2.98 -4.79 18.84
C MET A 6 -2.97 -4.71 17.32
N ASP A 7 -3.93 -3.97 16.77
CA ASP A 7 -4.01 -3.70 15.33
C ASP A 7 -2.94 -2.67 14.95
N VAL A 8 -1.80 -3.13 14.44
CA VAL A 8 -0.64 -2.30 14.11
C VAL A 8 -0.84 -1.62 12.75
N LYS A 9 -1.88 -0.79 12.62
CA LYS A 9 -2.21 -0.04 11.38
C LYS A 9 -1.03 0.77 10.85
N THR A 10 -0.20 1.30 11.75
CA THR A 10 0.93 2.17 11.42
C THR A 10 2.17 1.44 10.91
N ALA A 11 2.37 0.17 11.27
CA ALA A 11 3.53 -0.59 10.78
C ALA A 11 3.44 -0.84 9.27
N PHE A 12 2.21 -1.06 8.76
CA PHE A 12 1.99 -1.20 7.32
C PHE A 12 2.27 0.09 6.55
N LEU A 13 1.89 1.25 7.11
CA LEU A 13 2.10 2.54 6.44
C LEU A 13 3.56 3.00 6.42
N ASN A 14 4.42 2.46 7.29
CA ASN A 14 5.85 2.77 7.35
C ASN A 14 6.77 1.62 6.92
N GLY A 15 6.21 0.46 6.55
CA GLY A 15 6.97 -0.66 6.05
C GLY A 15 7.53 -0.40 4.66
N GLU A 16 8.81 -0.70 4.46
CA GLU A 16 9.41 -0.72 3.14
C GLU A 16 8.82 -1.86 2.30
N LEU A 17 8.48 -1.57 1.06
CA LEU A 17 8.03 -2.58 0.10
C LEU A 17 9.24 -3.33 -0.43
N LYS A 18 9.39 -4.61 -0.04
CA LYS A 18 10.42 -5.51 -0.61
C LYS A 18 10.24 -5.70 -2.12
N GLU A 19 9.01 -5.60 -2.62
CA GLU A 19 8.66 -5.78 -4.02
C GLU A 19 8.19 -4.46 -4.66
N LYS A 20 8.45 -4.28 -5.96
CA LYS A 20 7.93 -3.12 -6.71
C LYS A 20 6.44 -3.33 -6.97
N VAL A 21 5.60 -2.61 -6.24
CA VAL A 21 4.14 -2.65 -6.42
C VAL A 21 3.71 -1.44 -7.24
N TYR A 22 2.91 -1.70 -8.27
CA TYR A 22 2.28 -0.67 -9.10
C TYR A 22 0.76 -0.70 -8.88
N VAL A 23 0.14 0.47 -8.87
CA VAL A 23 -1.30 0.64 -8.73
C VAL A 23 -1.84 1.52 -9.84
N SER A 24 -3.06 1.25 -10.27
CA SER A 24 -3.78 2.14 -11.17
C SER A 24 -4.01 3.51 -10.51
N GLN A 25 -4.17 4.54 -11.33
CA GLN A 25 -4.51 5.87 -10.83
C GLN A 25 -5.88 5.83 -10.16
N LEU A 26 -6.01 6.56 -9.06
CA LEU A 26 -7.30 6.68 -8.38
C LEU A 26 -8.24 7.55 -9.23
N GLU A 27 -9.52 7.21 -9.22
CA GLU A 27 -10.55 8.08 -9.80
C GLU A 27 -10.49 9.46 -9.11
N GLY A 28 -10.31 10.53 -9.90
CA GLY A 28 -10.12 11.90 -9.40
C GLY A 28 -8.66 12.34 -9.19
N PHE A 29 -7.69 11.44 -9.30
CA PHE A 29 -6.24 11.74 -9.27
C PHE A 29 -5.53 11.28 -10.55
N VAL A 30 -6.27 11.16 -11.65
CA VAL A 30 -5.71 10.80 -12.95
C VAL A 30 -4.88 11.97 -13.48
N ASP A 31 -3.63 11.71 -13.78
CA ASP A 31 -2.75 12.63 -14.51
C ASP A 31 -3.31 12.86 -15.93
N PRO A 32 -3.70 14.10 -16.27
CA PRO A 32 -4.31 14.41 -17.55
C PRO A 32 -3.33 14.26 -18.72
N ASP A 33 -2.03 14.43 -18.49
CA ASP A 33 -1.00 14.25 -19.52
C ASP A 33 -0.66 12.77 -19.73
N HIS A 34 -0.92 11.94 -18.71
CA HIS A 34 -0.60 10.51 -18.74
C HIS A 34 -1.72 9.63 -18.16
N PRO A 35 -2.89 9.56 -18.81
CA PRO A 35 -4.07 8.90 -18.25
C PRO A 35 -3.93 7.37 -18.10
N THR A 36 -2.97 6.75 -18.78
CA THR A 36 -2.74 5.30 -18.77
C THR A 36 -1.61 4.86 -17.85
N HIS A 37 -0.92 5.79 -17.18
CA HIS A 37 0.17 5.43 -16.29
C HIS A 37 -0.31 4.73 -15.02
N VAL A 38 0.58 3.93 -14.46
CA VAL A 38 0.42 3.28 -13.15
C VAL A 38 1.44 3.87 -12.18
N TYR A 39 1.04 4.08 -10.93
CA TYR A 39 1.90 4.66 -9.91
C TYR A 39 2.64 3.58 -9.14
N ARG A 40 3.94 3.79 -8.89
CA ARG A 40 4.73 2.92 -8.02
C ARG A 40 4.51 3.31 -6.57
N LEU A 41 4.08 2.34 -5.76
CA LEU A 41 3.99 2.52 -4.32
C LEU A 41 5.39 2.62 -3.71
N LYS A 42 5.61 3.67 -2.91
CA LYS A 42 6.87 3.87 -2.17
C LYS A 42 6.82 3.26 -0.76
N LYS A 43 5.62 3.08 -0.21
CA LYS A 43 5.37 2.53 1.12
C LYS A 43 4.23 1.53 1.03
N ALA A 44 4.22 0.55 1.94
CA ALA A 44 3.13 -0.39 2.01
C ALA A 44 1.81 0.33 2.35
N LEU A 45 0.73 -0.11 1.71
CA LEU A 45 -0.63 0.33 2.01
C LEU A 45 -1.32 -0.72 2.87
N TYR A 46 -2.21 -0.27 3.75
CA TYR A 46 -3.05 -1.15 4.54
C TYR A 46 -3.92 -2.04 3.64
N GLY A 47 -4.05 -3.32 3.99
CA GLY A 47 -4.85 -4.29 3.23
C GLY A 47 -4.17 -4.85 1.97
N LEU A 48 -2.95 -4.41 1.62
CA LEU A 48 -2.18 -5.06 0.57
C LEU A 48 -1.74 -6.44 1.07
N LYS A 49 -2.16 -7.52 0.39
CA LYS A 49 -1.81 -8.91 0.75
C LYS A 49 -0.30 -9.14 0.87
N GLN A 50 0.50 -8.39 0.10
CA GLN A 50 1.96 -8.42 0.19
C GLN A 50 2.51 -7.72 1.44
N ALA A 51 1.79 -6.75 2.00
CA ALA A 51 2.21 -6.09 3.23
C ALA A 51 2.05 -7.03 4.44
N LEU A 52 1.15 -8.02 4.37
CA LEU A 52 0.97 -9.08 5.37
C LEU A 52 2.04 -10.18 5.33
N ARG A 53 3.03 -10.09 4.43
CA ARG A 53 4.13 -11.09 4.29
C ARG A 53 5.43 -10.68 5.00
N ALA A 54 5.38 -9.68 5.87
CA ALA A 54 6.52 -9.30 6.71
C ALA A 54 6.73 -10.30 7.85
#